data_AF-A0A1Q3DFK3-F1
#
_entry.id   AF-A0A1Q3DFK3-F1
#
_cell.length_a   1.000
_cell.length_b   1.000
_cell.length_c   1.000
_cell.angle_alpha   90.00
_cell.angle_beta   90.00
_cell.angle_gamma   90.00
#
_symmetry.space_group_name_H-M   'P 1'
#
loop_
_entity.id
_entity.type
_entity.pdbx_description
1 polymer ?
#
loop_
_entity_poly.entity_id
_entity_poly.type
_entity_poly.pdbx_seq_one_letter_code
_entity_poly.pdbx_strand_id
1 'polypeptide(L)'
;FEINKDLIRKYFLQEKYLRKRYRFFKEYTDTEQNNIRTTWYEYMTKIKAYVMFFDYLKIHINQQENKKYFEQEENLEKITKLKREYLLEDIKNEQSQKNNIKKIFMNKKTTTTWLTSDNKTIETIHPPSIQNNQIQATPFKLQTETSTTQLTRNETNKIIEQNNYTNKYLQTLGSQLSRIENTIQKINQNETKVQKIK
;
A
#
# COMPACT_ATOMS: atom_id res chain seq x y z
N PHE A 1 -23.03 -31.52 -5.38
CA PHE A 1 -21.82 -30.78 -4.98
C PHE A 1 -21.82 -30.75 -3.46
N GLU A 2 -20.74 -31.20 -2.83
CA GLU A 2 -20.61 -31.20 -1.37
C GLU A 2 -19.53 -30.20 -0.96
N ILE A 3 -19.89 -29.28 -0.07
CA ILE A 3 -18.97 -28.25 0.41
C ILE A 3 -18.05 -28.87 1.46
N ASN A 4 -16.74 -28.82 1.24
CA ASN A 4 -15.75 -29.25 2.23
C ASN A 4 -15.67 -28.24 3.39
N LYS A 5 -16.45 -28.50 4.44
CA LYS A 5 -16.58 -27.63 5.61
C LYS A 5 -15.27 -27.48 6.38
N ASP A 6 -14.48 -28.55 6.47
CA ASP A 6 -13.20 -28.56 7.21
C ASP A 6 -12.15 -27.69 6.52
N LEU A 7 -12.09 -27.73 5.19
CA LEU A 7 -11.17 -26.89 4.42
C LEU A 7 -11.50 -25.40 4.60
N ILE A 8 -12.79 -25.05 4.57
CA ILE A 8 -13.25 -23.67 4.80
C ILE A 8 -12.89 -23.22 6.21
N ARG A 9 -13.12 -24.08 7.22
CA ARG A 9 -12.75 -23.79 8.61
C ARG A 9 -11.23 -23.57 8.74
N LYS A 10 -10.42 -24.46 8.17
CA LYS A 10 -8.95 -24.33 8.18
C LYS A 10 -8.49 -23.04 7.49
N TYR A 11 -9.13 -22.65 6.40
CA TYR A 11 -8.81 -21.42 5.68
C TYR A 11 -9.17 -20.16 6.48
N PHE A 12 -10.34 -20.17 7.14
CA PHE A 12 -10.77 -19.08 8.03
C PHE A 12 -9.82 -18.91 9.22
N LEU A 13 -9.31 -20.02 9.77
CA LEU A 13 -8.41 -20.03 10.92
C LEU A 13 -6.96 -19.60 10.60
N GLN A 14 -6.63 -19.28 9.35
CA GLN A 14 -5.28 -18.82 8.98
C GLN A 14 -4.89 -17.53 9.71
N GLU A 15 -3.60 -17.42 10.04
CA GLU A 15 -3.01 -16.29 10.76
C GLU A 15 -3.15 -14.96 10.00
N LYS A 16 -3.10 -14.98 8.68
CA LYS A 16 -3.33 -13.80 7.83
C LYS A 16 -4.71 -13.14 8.03
N TYR A 17 -5.69 -13.88 8.57
CA TYR A 17 -7.03 -13.36 8.88
C TYR A 17 -7.23 -13.06 10.37
N LEU A 18 -6.23 -13.30 11.22
CA LEU A 18 -6.31 -13.13 12.67
C LEU A 18 -6.83 -11.75 13.07
N ARG A 19 -6.19 -10.70 12.55
CA ARG A 19 -6.54 -9.31 12.87
C ARG A 19 -7.96 -8.95 12.46
N LYS A 20 -8.40 -9.44 11.29
CA LYS A 20 -9.78 -9.22 10.80
C LYS A 20 -10.80 -9.94 11.69
N ARG A 21 -10.48 -11.15 12.14
CA ARG A 21 -11.33 -11.92 13.07
C ARG A 21 -11.41 -11.25 14.45
N TYR A 22 -10.28 -10.84 15.02
CA TYR A 22 -10.25 -10.10 16.29
C TYR A 22 -11.09 -8.83 16.21
N ARG A 23 -10.90 -8.05 15.15
CA ARG A 23 -11.68 -6.84 14.93
C ARG A 23 -13.17 -7.12 14.87
N PHE A 24 -13.57 -8.15 14.13
CA PHE A 24 -14.98 -8.54 14.01
C PHE A 24 -15.59 -8.93 15.37
N PHE A 25 -14.89 -9.72 16.18
CA PHE A 25 -15.43 -10.19 17.47
C PHE A 25 -15.30 -9.17 18.60
N LYS A 26 -14.39 -8.19 18.51
CA LYS A 26 -14.20 -7.15 19.52
C LYS A 26 -15.02 -5.90 19.24
N GLU A 27 -15.09 -5.45 17.99
CA GLU A 27 -15.72 -4.17 17.63
C GLU A 27 -17.24 -4.29 17.45
N TYR A 28 -17.76 -5.47 17.08
CA TYR A 28 -19.19 -5.66 16.84
C TYR A 28 -19.85 -6.37 18.02
N THR A 29 -20.95 -5.82 18.51
CA THR A 29 -21.82 -6.44 19.50
C THR A 29 -22.49 -7.69 18.94
N ASP A 30 -23.00 -8.57 19.81
CA ASP A 30 -23.71 -9.79 19.37
C ASP A 30 -24.90 -9.46 18.45
N THR A 31 -25.62 -8.37 18.72
CA THR A 31 -26.73 -7.89 17.88
C THR A 31 -26.25 -7.46 16.49
N GLU A 32 -25.15 -6.71 16.40
CA GLU A 32 -24.59 -6.29 15.10
C GLU A 32 -24.04 -7.49 14.32
N GLN A 33 -23.38 -8.43 14.99
CA GLN A 33 -22.93 -9.67 14.38
C GLN A 33 -24.11 -10.48 13.82
N ASN A 34 -25.24 -10.52 14.55
CA ASN A 34 -26.47 -11.17 14.10
C ASN A 34 -27.11 -10.46 12.90
N ASN A 35 -27.11 -9.12 12.89
CA ASN A 35 -27.59 -8.34 11.75
C ASN A 35 -26.75 -8.62 10.50
N ILE A 36 -25.42 -8.61 10.62
CA ILE A 36 -24.50 -8.94 9.53
C ILE A 36 -24.78 -10.36 8.99
N ARG A 37 -24.99 -11.33 9.89
CA ARG A 37 -25.33 -12.71 9.50
C ARG A 37 -26.64 -12.76 8.72
N THR A 38 -27.66 -12.06 9.20
CA THR A 38 -28.99 -12.02 8.58
C THR A 38 -28.93 -11.43 7.19
N THR A 39 -28.33 -10.24 7.04
CA THR A 39 -28.15 -9.58 5.73
C THR A 39 -27.37 -10.45 4.75
N TRP A 40 -26.35 -11.18 5.24
CA TRP A 40 -25.58 -12.10 4.41
C TRP A 40 -26.42 -13.29 3.93
N TYR A 41 -27.24 -13.88 4.79
CA TYR A 41 -28.16 -14.97 4.41
C TYR A 41 -29.25 -14.52 3.44
N GLU A 42 -29.81 -13.33 3.64
CA GLU A 42 -30.77 -12.73 2.69
C GLU A 42 -30.13 -12.55 1.30
N TYR A 43 -28.90 -12.04 1.26
CA TYR A 43 -28.15 -11.89 0.02
C TYR A 43 -27.88 -13.23 -0.67
N MET A 44 -27.40 -14.23 0.08
CA MET A 44 -27.12 -15.57 -0.43
C MET A 44 -28.39 -16.26 -0.97
N THR A 45 -29.51 -16.09 -0.27
CA THR A 45 -30.82 -16.56 -0.71
C THR A 45 -31.26 -15.89 -2.01
N LYS A 46 -31.08 -14.57 -2.13
CA LYS A 46 -31.40 -13.79 -3.34
C LYS A 46 -30.64 -14.29 -4.56
N ILE A 47 -29.36 -14.62 -4.42
CA ILE A 47 -28.54 -15.13 -5.53
C ILE A 47 -28.66 -16.66 -5.72
N LYS A 48 -29.52 -17.33 -4.94
CA LYS A 48 -29.70 -18.80 -4.92
C LYS A 48 -28.41 -19.58 -4.67
N ALA A 49 -27.46 -18.99 -3.93
CA ALA A 49 -26.23 -19.63 -3.52
C ALA A 49 -26.37 -20.11 -2.07
N TYR A 50 -26.65 -21.40 -1.88
CA TYR A 50 -26.83 -22.02 -0.55
C TYR A 50 -25.49 -22.35 0.13
N VAL A 51 -24.60 -21.37 0.24
CA VAL A 51 -23.44 -21.47 1.12
C VAL A 51 -23.86 -20.80 2.42
N MET A 52 -24.02 -21.56 3.51
CA MET A 52 -24.39 -21.00 4.82
C MET A 52 -23.15 -20.89 5.71
N PHE A 53 -22.24 -19.98 5.34
CA PHE A 53 -20.89 -19.88 5.91
C PHE A 53 -20.89 -19.77 7.45
N PHE A 54 -21.80 -18.98 8.00
CA PHE A 54 -21.89 -18.79 9.45
C PHE A 54 -22.46 -20.00 10.20
N ASP A 55 -23.20 -20.90 9.55
CA ASP A 55 -23.68 -22.15 10.17
C ASP A 55 -22.52 -23.14 10.41
N TYR A 56 -21.51 -23.09 9.54
CA TYR A 56 -20.31 -23.95 9.66
C TYR A 56 -19.30 -23.44 10.69
N LEU A 57 -19.34 -22.14 10.99
CA LEU A 57 -18.54 -21.53 12.02
C LEU A 57 -19.33 -21.56 13.33
N LYS A 58 -19.08 -22.56 14.19
CA LYS A 58 -19.49 -22.46 15.59
C LYS A 58 -18.75 -21.28 16.23
N ILE A 59 -19.39 -20.10 16.22
CA ILE A 59 -18.81 -18.83 16.66
C ILE A 59 -18.27 -18.94 18.11
N HIS A 60 -18.97 -19.67 18.97
CA HIS A 60 -18.58 -19.92 20.36
C HIS A 60 -17.28 -20.75 20.49
N ILE A 61 -17.03 -21.71 19.59
CA ILE A 61 -15.77 -22.48 19.58
C ILE A 61 -14.61 -21.57 19.14
N ASN A 62 -14.87 -20.65 18.22
CA ASN A 62 -13.87 -19.71 17.74
C ASN A 62 -13.40 -18.72 18.82
N GLN A 63 -14.29 -18.25 19.70
CA GLN A 63 -13.88 -17.35 20.78
C GLN A 63 -12.89 -18.03 21.75
N GLN A 64 -13.09 -19.32 22.06
CA GLN A 64 -12.17 -20.08 22.91
C GLN A 64 -10.84 -20.39 22.21
N GLU A 65 -10.88 -20.91 20.97
CA GLU A 65 -9.66 -21.22 20.19
C GLU A 65 -8.83 -19.96 19.88
N ASN A 66 -9.46 -18.79 19.74
CA ASN A 66 -8.77 -17.53 19.46
C ASN A 66 -8.36 -16.73 20.71
N LYS A 67 -8.70 -17.19 21.93
CA LYS A 67 -8.49 -16.42 23.17
C LYS A 67 -7.02 -16.02 23.38
N LYS A 68 -6.09 -16.95 23.14
CA LYS A 68 -4.63 -16.69 23.20
C LYS A 68 -4.17 -15.57 22.25
N TYR A 69 -4.80 -15.48 21.09
CA TYR A 69 -4.45 -14.48 20.09
C TYR A 69 -5.08 -13.12 20.40
N PHE A 70 -6.24 -13.10 21.05
CA PHE A 70 -6.85 -11.86 21.54
C PHE A 70 -5.98 -11.22 22.63
N GLU A 71 -5.43 -12.01 23.54
CA GLU A 71 -4.49 -11.53 24.57
C GLU A 71 -3.20 -10.96 23.95
N GLN A 72 -2.66 -11.60 22.90
CA GLN A 72 -1.48 -11.09 22.19
C GLN A 72 -1.74 -9.76 21.49
N GLU A 73 -2.86 -9.62 20.79
CA GLU A 73 -3.21 -8.38 20.08
C GLU A 73 -3.52 -7.25 21.06
N GLU A 74 -4.16 -7.53 22.19
CA GLU A 74 -4.41 -6.56 23.26
C GLU A 74 -3.09 -6.06 23.89
N ASN A 75 -2.11 -6.95 24.09
CA ASN A 75 -0.78 -6.58 24.54
C ASN A 75 -0.04 -5.71 23.51
N LEU A 76 -0.16 -6.03 22.22
CA LEU A 76 0.39 -5.20 21.15
C LEU A 76 -0.24 -3.81 21.14
N GLU A 77 -1.55 -3.72 21.32
CA GLU A 77 -2.31 -2.47 21.39
C GLU A 77 -1.86 -1.61 22.59
N LYS A 78 -1.66 -2.22 23.77
CA LYS A 78 -1.10 -1.56 24.97
C LYS A 78 0.31 -1.02 24.72
N ILE A 79 1.20 -1.83 24.15
CA ILE A 79 2.58 -1.41 23.82
C ILE A 79 2.56 -0.24 22.82
N THR A 80 1.67 -0.29 21.83
CA THR A 80 1.56 0.75 20.81
C THR A 80 1.06 2.06 21.42
N LYS A 81 0.11 1.99 22.36
CA LYS A 81 -0.41 3.15 23.09
C LYS A 81 0.67 3.78 23.97
N LEU A 82 1.39 2.98 24.76
CA LEU A 82 2.53 3.44 25.57
C LEU A 82 3.59 4.14 24.72
N LYS A 83 3.99 3.55 23.58
CA LYS A 83 4.94 4.16 22.65
C LYS A 83 4.48 5.54 22.14
N ARG A 84 3.18 5.72 21.89
CA ARG A 84 2.63 7.02 21.47
C ARG A 84 2.68 8.05 22.59
N GLU A 85 2.38 7.65 23.82
CA GLU A 85 2.45 8.54 24.99
C GLU A 85 3.88 9.03 25.23
N TYR A 86 4.87 8.12 25.22
CA TYR A 86 6.29 8.49 25.29
C TYR A 86 6.72 9.47 24.19
N LEU A 87 6.34 9.21 22.93
CA LEU A 87 6.66 10.09 21.81
C LEU A 87 6.05 11.50 21.97
N LEU A 88 4.83 11.59 22.52
CA LEU A 88 4.17 12.87 22.78
C LEU A 88 4.85 13.65 23.91
N GLU A 89 5.36 12.96 24.94
CA GLU A 89 6.17 13.54 26.01
C GLU A 89 7.46 14.16 25.45
N ASP A 90 8.17 13.43 24.59
CA ASP A 90 9.41 13.88 23.95
C ASP A 90 9.19 15.13 23.07
N ILE A 91 8.10 15.14 22.28
CA ILE A 91 7.74 16.29 21.44
C ILE A 91 7.44 17.55 22.29
N LYS A 92 6.77 17.40 23.43
CA LYS A 92 6.49 18.51 24.34
C LYS A 92 7.77 19.07 24.95
N ASN A 93 8.70 18.19 25.32
CA ASN A 93 10.01 18.57 25.88
C ASN A 93 10.87 19.33 24.85
N GLU A 94 10.90 18.90 23.58
CA GLU A 94 11.58 19.63 22.51
C GLU A 94 10.97 21.01 22.22
N GLN A 95 9.65 21.14 22.29
CA GLN A 95 8.96 22.42 22.07
C GLN A 95 9.24 23.42 23.21
N SER A 96 9.30 22.95 24.46
CA SER A 96 9.72 23.77 25.61
C SER A 96 11.14 24.32 25.43
N GLN A 97 12.08 23.48 24.96
CA GLN A 97 13.46 23.89 24.68
C GLN A 97 13.55 24.88 23.50
N LYS A 98 12.75 24.70 22.43
CA LYS A 98 12.69 25.64 21.29
C LYS A 98 12.09 27.00 21.64
N ASN A 99 11.18 27.07 22.61
CA ASN A 99 10.58 28.33 23.05
C ASN A 99 11.59 29.23 23.79
N ASN A 100 12.65 28.66 24.38
CA ASN A 100 13.75 29.41 24.99
C ASN A 100 14.76 29.98 23.98
N ILE A 101 14.71 29.58 22.69
CA ILE A 101 15.68 29.98 21.65
C ILE A 101 15.09 31.03 20.67
N LYS A 102 13.79 31.30 20.69
CA LYS A 102 13.15 32.26 19.77
C LYS A 102 13.22 33.73 20.26
N LYS A 103 14.41 34.35 20.19
CA LYS A 103 14.52 35.77 19.79
C LYS A 103 14.67 35.78 18.25
N ILE A 104 13.59 36.15 17.57
CA ILE A 104 13.47 36.08 16.11
C ILE A 104 14.34 37.18 15.47
N PHE A 105 15.36 36.80 14.69
CA PHE A 105 15.97 37.68 13.69
C PHE A 105 15.24 37.47 12.36
N MET A 106 14.68 38.54 11.80
CA MET A 106 13.96 38.49 10.51
C MET A 106 14.92 38.09 9.38
N ASN A 107 14.53 37.07 8.61
CA ASN A 107 15.25 36.55 7.44
C ASN A 107 15.40 37.67 6.38
N LYS A 108 16.64 37.97 6.01
CA LYS A 108 17.01 38.80 4.84
C LYS A 108 16.73 37.99 3.56
N LYS A 109 16.02 38.59 2.59
CA LYS A 109 15.70 38.05 1.26
C LYS A 109 16.77 37.08 0.73
N THR A 110 16.39 35.82 0.51
CA THR A 110 17.24 34.76 -0.05
C THR A 110 17.25 34.83 -1.58
N THR A 111 18.17 35.60 -2.16
CA THR A 111 18.53 35.48 -3.58
C THR A 111 19.61 34.41 -3.69
N THR A 112 19.41 33.37 -4.52
CA THR A 112 20.44 32.35 -4.77
C THR A 112 21.10 32.67 -6.11
N THR A 113 22.39 32.95 -6.06
CA THR A 113 23.22 33.25 -7.22
C THR A 113 23.64 31.94 -7.89
N TRP A 114 23.33 31.77 -9.18
CA TRP A 114 23.66 30.56 -9.95
C TRP A 114 24.69 30.87 -11.03
N LEU A 115 25.66 29.96 -11.21
CA LEU A 115 26.67 30.04 -12.25
C LEU A 115 26.24 29.17 -13.44
N THR A 116 26.11 29.76 -14.63
CA THR A 116 25.79 29.03 -15.85
C THR A 116 27.04 28.40 -16.48
N SER A 117 26.87 27.45 -17.39
CA SER A 117 27.98 26.74 -18.06
C SER A 117 28.86 27.65 -18.94
N ASP A 118 28.38 28.83 -19.32
CA ASP A 118 29.14 29.90 -19.96
C ASP A 118 29.76 30.89 -18.95
N ASN A 119 29.82 30.50 -17.68
CA ASN A 119 30.44 31.22 -16.58
C ASN A 119 29.82 32.60 -16.26
N LYS A 120 28.56 32.82 -16.68
CA LYS A 120 27.79 34.01 -16.31
C LYS A 120 27.02 33.77 -15.02
N THR A 121 26.80 34.84 -14.29
CA THR A 121 26.18 34.79 -12.96
C THR A 121 24.78 35.38 -13.05
N ILE A 122 23.77 34.60 -12.66
CA ILE A 122 22.38 35.06 -12.61
C ILE A 122 21.83 35.01 -11.18
N GLU A 123 21.08 36.04 -10.81
CA GLU A 123 20.44 36.16 -9.51
C GLU A 123 18.93 35.98 -9.65
N THR A 124 18.40 34.91 -9.04
CA THR A 124 16.97 34.57 -9.11
C THR A 124 16.49 33.96 -7.80
N ILE A 125 15.23 34.23 -7.45
CA ILE A 125 14.51 33.66 -6.30
C ILE A 125 13.89 32.30 -6.60
N HIS A 126 13.88 31.87 -7.87
CA HIS A 126 13.41 30.56 -8.32
C HIS A 126 14.50 29.84 -9.12
N PRO A 127 14.62 28.50 -9.01
CA PRO A 127 15.65 27.77 -9.74
C PRO A 127 15.44 27.94 -11.25
N PRO A 128 16.53 28.08 -12.04
CA PRO A 128 16.41 28.17 -13.50
C PRO A 128 15.75 26.89 -14.03
N SER A 129 14.76 27.05 -14.91
CA SER A 129 14.07 25.94 -15.57
C SER A 129 15.09 25.07 -16.29
N ILE A 130 15.16 23.79 -15.93
CA ILE A 130 16.10 22.81 -16.45
C ILE A 130 15.90 22.73 -17.97
N GLN A 131 16.89 23.24 -18.71
CA GLN A 131 16.98 23.05 -20.15
C GLN A 131 17.07 21.54 -20.46
N ASN A 132 16.14 21.08 -21.30
CA ASN A 132 16.14 19.92 -22.22
C ASN A 132 17.30 18.92 -22.19
N ASN A 133 17.71 18.44 -21.03
CA ASN A 133 18.50 17.23 -20.93
C ASN A 133 17.49 16.08 -20.90
N GLN A 134 17.49 15.23 -21.93
CA GLN A 134 16.76 13.96 -21.91
C GLN A 134 17.23 13.18 -20.68
N ILE A 135 16.48 13.29 -19.58
CA ILE A 135 16.66 12.42 -18.43
C ILE A 135 16.24 11.04 -18.92
N GLN A 136 17.20 10.13 -19.02
CA GLN A 136 16.91 8.71 -19.22
C GLN A 136 16.05 8.25 -18.05
N ALA A 137 14.75 8.10 -18.31
CA ALA A 137 13.81 7.57 -17.35
C ALA A 137 14.18 6.11 -17.10
N THR A 138 14.87 5.83 -16.00
CA THR A 138 15.09 4.45 -15.58
C THR A 138 13.75 3.88 -15.12
N PRO A 139 13.35 2.69 -15.60
CA PRO A 139 12.07 2.10 -15.23
C PRO A 139 11.97 1.77 -13.74
N PHE A 140 13.11 1.68 -13.05
CA PHE A 140 13.19 1.40 -11.62
C PHE A 140 14.03 2.46 -10.91
N LYS A 141 13.51 2.99 -9.80
CA LYS A 141 14.22 3.92 -8.92
C LYS A 141 14.85 3.15 -7.76
N LEU A 142 16.12 3.40 -7.50
CA LEU A 142 16.86 2.93 -6.32
C LEU A 142 17.02 4.09 -5.34
N GLN A 143 17.00 3.79 -4.03
CA GLN A 143 17.12 4.80 -2.99
C GLN A 143 18.55 5.38 -2.98
N THR A 144 18.68 6.71 -2.94
CA THR A 144 19.94 7.39 -2.59
C THR A 144 19.97 7.65 -1.08
N GLU A 145 21.08 7.35 -0.42
CA GLU A 145 21.16 7.21 1.05
C GLU A 145 21.07 8.52 1.85
N THR A 146 20.82 9.67 1.23
CA THR A 146 21.15 10.99 1.81
C THR A 146 20.03 11.75 2.52
N SER A 147 18.87 11.15 2.81
CA SER A 147 17.79 11.84 3.55
C SER A 147 17.88 11.61 5.06
N THR A 148 18.14 12.68 5.80
CA THR A 148 18.52 12.74 7.23
C THR A 148 17.42 12.45 8.26
N THR A 149 16.22 12.00 7.87
CA THR A 149 15.17 11.61 8.84
C THR A 149 14.50 10.28 8.49
N GLN A 150 14.50 9.35 9.45
CA GLN A 150 14.04 7.95 9.28
C GLN A 150 12.56 7.85 8.88
N LEU A 151 11.72 8.77 9.32
CA LEU A 151 10.29 8.80 9.02
C LEU A 151 10.03 9.19 7.55
N THR A 152 10.76 10.19 7.04
CA THR A 152 10.73 10.63 5.63
C THR A 152 11.31 9.57 4.71
N ARG A 153 12.32 8.83 5.17
CA ARG A 153 12.92 7.70 4.42
C ARG A 153 11.91 6.57 4.16
N ASN A 154 11.11 6.22 5.17
CA ASN A 154 10.14 5.12 5.07
C ASN A 154 8.97 5.43 4.14
N GLU A 155 8.39 6.63 4.20
CA GLU A 155 7.30 7.02 3.29
C GLU A 155 7.81 7.17 1.85
N THR A 156 9.01 7.72 1.67
CA THR A 156 9.65 7.80 0.34
C THR A 156 9.89 6.41 -0.25
N ASN A 157 10.28 5.43 0.58
CA ASN A 157 10.44 4.04 0.14
C ASN A 157 9.15 3.41 -0.35
N LYS A 158 8.04 3.61 0.36
CA LYS A 158 6.72 3.12 -0.08
C LYS A 158 6.34 3.69 -1.45
N ILE A 159 6.60 4.99 -1.68
CA ILE A 159 6.33 5.64 -2.96
C ILE A 159 7.23 5.08 -4.07
N ILE A 160 8.51 4.83 -3.79
CA ILE A 160 9.45 4.22 -4.74
C ILE A 160 9.00 2.78 -5.10
N GLU A 161 8.66 1.97 -4.10
CA GLU A 161 8.18 0.60 -4.30
C GLU A 161 6.88 0.57 -5.12
N GLN A 162 5.93 1.46 -4.82
CA GLN A 162 4.67 1.57 -5.56
C GLN A 162 4.91 1.94 -7.03
N ASN A 163 5.80 2.90 -7.29
CA ASN A 163 6.17 3.28 -8.65
C ASN A 163 6.87 2.14 -9.40
N ASN A 164 7.82 1.45 -8.74
CA ASN A 164 8.51 0.31 -9.32
C ASN A 164 7.56 -0.85 -9.64
N TYR A 165 6.59 -1.12 -8.76
CA TYR A 165 5.55 -2.12 -9.00
C TYR A 165 4.70 -1.77 -10.24
N THR A 166 4.26 -0.51 -10.32
CA THR A 166 3.47 0.00 -11.46
C THR A 166 4.26 -0.13 -12.77
N ASN A 167 5.55 0.25 -12.76
CA ASN A 167 6.41 0.16 -13.94
C ASN A 167 6.65 -1.29 -14.38
N LYS A 168 6.84 -2.23 -13.45
CA LYS A 168 6.95 -3.66 -13.75
C LYS A 168 5.68 -4.21 -14.41
N TYR A 169 4.52 -3.78 -13.92
CA TYR A 169 3.23 -4.17 -14.48
C TYR A 169 3.07 -3.64 -15.91
N LEU A 170 3.36 -2.36 -16.14
CA LEU A 170 3.33 -1.75 -17.47
C LEU A 170 4.29 -2.42 -18.45
N GLN A 171 5.51 -2.74 -18.02
CA GLN A 171 6.49 -3.48 -18.84
C GLN A 171 5.94 -4.86 -19.23
N THR A 172 5.30 -5.55 -18.29
CA THR A 172 4.70 -6.86 -18.54
C THR A 172 3.59 -6.75 -19.58
N LEU A 173 2.68 -5.78 -19.44
CA LEU A 173 1.63 -5.53 -20.43
C LEU A 173 2.20 -5.22 -21.82
N GLY A 174 3.19 -4.32 -21.90
CA GLY A 174 3.85 -3.98 -23.17
C GLY A 174 4.49 -5.20 -23.83
N SER A 175 5.14 -6.08 -23.06
CA SER A 175 5.73 -7.31 -23.58
C SER A 175 4.69 -8.29 -24.14
N GLN A 176 3.52 -8.38 -23.50
CA GLN A 176 2.43 -9.25 -23.99
C GLN A 176 1.79 -8.68 -25.24
N LEU A 177 1.56 -7.36 -25.28
CA LEU A 177 1.05 -6.68 -26.48
C LEU A 177 1.98 -6.89 -27.68
N SER A 178 3.29 -6.74 -27.47
CA SER A 178 4.28 -7.00 -28.53
C SER A 178 4.24 -8.45 -29.02
N ARG A 179 4.05 -9.44 -28.12
CA ARG A 179 3.89 -10.85 -28.52
C ARG A 179 2.62 -11.07 -29.34
N ILE A 180 1.51 -10.46 -28.94
CA ILE A 180 0.23 -10.54 -29.66
C ILE A 180 0.39 -9.93 -31.05
N GLU A 181 0.95 -8.72 -31.13
CA GLU A 181 1.18 -8.01 -32.39
C GLU A 181 2.07 -8.83 -33.34
N ASN A 182 3.18 -9.38 -32.84
CA ASN A 182 4.04 -10.26 -33.62
C ASN A 182 3.32 -11.53 -34.10
N THR A 183 2.39 -12.07 -33.31
CA THR A 183 1.61 -13.25 -33.70
C THR A 183 0.62 -12.91 -34.80
N ILE A 184 -0.08 -11.77 -34.69
CA ILE A 184 -1.00 -11.26 -35.71
C ILE A 184 -0.23 -10.99 -37.02
N GLN A 185 0.92 -10.32 -36.96
CA GLN A 185 1.74 -10.06 -38.14
C GLN A 185 2.16 -11.34 -38.85
N LYS A 186 2.57 -12.38 -38.10
CA LYS A 186 2.92 -13.70 -38.67
C LYS A 186 1.74 -14.38 -39.34
N ILE A 187 0.54 -14.33 -38.74
CA ILE A 187 -0.68 -14.90 -39.34
C ILE A 187 -0.98 -14.19 -40.67
N ASN A 188 -0.98 -12.85 -40.68
CA ASN A 188 -1.27 -12.05 -41.87
C ASN A 188 -0.26 -12.30 -43.00
N GLN A 189 1.03 -12.49 -42.67
CA GLN A 189 2.08 -12.84 -43.65
C GLN A 189 1.90 -14.25 -44.24
N ASN A 190 1.37 -15.20 -43.46
CA ASN A 190 1.12 -16.56 -43.94
C ASN A 190 -0.12 -16.59 -44.85
N GLU A 191 -1.16 -15.82 -44.54
CA GLU A 191 -2.35 -15.69 -45.39
C GLU A 191 -2.02 -15.07 -46.76
N THR A 192 -1.13 -14.07 -46.81
CA THR A 192 -0.68 -13.47 -48.09
C THR A 192 0.18 -14.42 -48.93
N LYS A 193 0.88 -15.38 -48.32
CA LYS A 193 1.64 -16.41 -49.06
C LYS A 193 0.73 -17.48 -49.66
N VAL A 194 -0.34 -17.87 -48.97
CA VAL A 194 -1.31 -18.87 -49.46
C VAL A 194 -2.11 -18.34 -50.65
N GLN A 195 -2.41 -17.04 -50.70
CA GLN A 195 -3.13 -16.43 -51.83
C GLN A 195 -2.28 -16.24 -53.10
N LYS A 196 -0.94 -16.24 -53.00
CA LYS A 196 -0.04 -16.12 -54.17
C LYS A 196 0.31 -17.47 -54.83
N ILE A 197 -0.13 -18.59 -54.26
CA ILE A 197 0.14 -19.96 -54.73
C ILE A 197 -1.09 -20.57 -55.43
N LYS A 198 -2.21 -19.84 -55.50
CA LYS A 198 -3.35 -20.14 -56.38
C LYS A 198 -3.34 -19.24 -57.59
#